data_AF-A0A520B561-F1
#
_entry.id   AF-A0A520B561-F1
#
_cell.length_a   1.000
_cell.length_b   1.000
_cell.length_c   1.000
_cell.angle_alpha   90.00
_cell.angle_beta   90.00
_cell.angle_gamma   90.00
#
_symmetry.space_group_name_H-M   'P 1'
#
loop_
_entity.id
_entity.type
_entity.pdbx_description
1 polymer ?
#
loop_
_entity_poly.entity_id
_entity_poly.type
_entity_poly.pdbx_seq_one_letter_code
_entity_poly.pdbx_strand_id
1 'polypeptide(L)'
;IRAMRENSRVQGSVYFSSKSLSTVAKAVADSLQNDFYRYPALPPQMPWLDEIEPNAPQQLLADALEDGVNLKWIKPLKASDGETASGYVVYRFEEGEKINTLNPKNILHVSFEDFTFYLDTTVEKGKRYNYLVTALDRLKNESEASGPVGVQAK
;
A
#
# COMPACT_ATOMS: atom_id res chain seq x y z
N ILE A 1 -0.50 -22.01 -9.91
CA ILE A 1 -0.06 -20.83 -9.11
C ILE A 1 0.74 -21.27 -7.90
N ARG A 2 0.20 -22.15 -7.03
CA ARG A 2 0.92 -22.67 -5.84
C ARG A 2 2.29 -23.26 -6.19
N ALA A 3 2.35 -24.21 -7.13
CA ALA A 3 3.61 -24.77 -7.63
C ALA A 3 4.55 -23.74 -8.30
N MET A 4 4.02 -22.64 -8.86
CA MET A 4 4.87 -21.57 -9.40
C MET A 4 5.51 -20.75 -8.27
N ARG A 5 4.77 -20.48 -7.19
CA ARG A 5 5.26 -19.73 -6.02
C ARG A 5 6.31 -20.50 -5.21
N GLU A 6 6.28 -21.83 -5.27
CA GLU A 6 7.29 -22.68 -4.64
C GLU A 6 8.64 -22.67 -5.38
N ASN A 7 8.67 -22.20 -6.64
CA ASN A 7 9.87 -22.19 -7.46
C ASN A 7 10.46 -20.78 -7.57
N SER A 8 11.60 -20.55 -6.92
CA SER A 8 12.30 -19.25 -6.93
C SER A 8 12.79 -18.79 -8.30
N ARG A 9 12.84 -19.68 -9.31
CA ARG A 9 13.20 -19.32 -10.69
C ARG A 9 12.05 -18.72 -11.48
N VAL A 10 10.81 -18.87 -11.00
CA VAL A 10 9.62 -18.34 -11.66
C VAL A 10 9.31 -16.97 -11.07
N GLN A 11 9.47 -15.92 -11.87
CA GLN A 11 9.30 -14.53 -11.43
C GLN A 11 7.87 -13.99 -11.63
N GLY A 12 7.01 -14.74 -12.31
CA GLY A 12 5.65 -14.29 -12.58
C GLY A 12 4.83 -15.29 -13.39
N SER A 13 3.62 -14.86 -13.75
CA SER A 13 2.67 -15.65 -14.53
C SER A 13 1.90 -14.74 -15.48
N VAL A 14 1.67 -15.20 -16.70
CA VAL A 14 0.84 -14.51 -17.69
C VAL A 14 -0.41 -15.35 -17.92
N TYR A 15 -1.58 -14.70 -17.92
CA TYR A 15 -2.86 -15.34 -18.22
C TYR A 15 -3.42 -14.84 -19.54
N PHE A 16 -3.95 -15.75 -20.35
CA PHE A 16 -4.57 -15.44 -21.63
C PHE A 16 -5.80 -16.34 -21.85
N SER A 17 -6.93 -15.85 -22.38
CA SER A 17 -7.23 -14.48 -22.81
C SER A 17 -8.03 -13.69 -21.75
N SER A 18 -7.93 -12.36 -21.75
CA SER A 18 -8.72 -11.49 -20.85
C SER A 18 -10.24 -11.69 -21.01
N LYS A 19 -10.69 -11.94 -22.25
CA LYS A 19 -12.09 -12.25 -22.54
C LYS A 19 -12.54 -13.56 -21.90
N SER A 20 -11.73 -14.61 -21.97
CA SER A 20 -12.04 -15.90 -21.34
C SER A 20 -12.10 -15.80 -19.81
N LEU A 21 -11.18 -15.05 -19.20
CA LEU A 21 -11.16 -14.79 -17.75
C LEU A 21 -12.42 -14.07 -17.25
N SER A 22 -12.87 -13.05 -17.99
CA SER A 22 -14.04 -12.25 -17.59
C SER A 22 -15.39 -12.90 -17.92
N THR A 23 -15.45 -13.84 -18.87
CA THR A 23 -16.73 -14.42 -19.34
C THR A 23 -16.96 -15.85 -18.89
N VAL A 24 -16.06 -16.76 -19.26
CA VAL A 24 -16.25 -18.22 -19.10
C VAL A 24 -15.58 -18.72 -17.82
N ALA A 25 -14.38 -18.24 -17.51
CA ALA A 25 -13.56 -18.70 -16.40
C ALA A 25 -13.77 -17.85 -15.13
N LYS A 26 -15.02 -17.48 -14.82
CA LYS A 26 -15.35 -16.63 -13.66
C LYS A 26 -14.85 -17.25 -12.34
N ALA A 27 -15.02 -18.55 -12.14
CA ALA A 27 -14.52 -19.23 -10.95
C ALA A 27 -12.98 -19.13 -10.79
N VAL A 28 -12.24 -19.10 -11.91
CA VAL A 28 -10.79 -18.88 -11.89
C VAL A 28 -10.48 -17.42 -11.54
N ALA A 29 -11.21 -16.46 -12.13
CA ALA A 29 -11.08 -15.04 -11.79
C ALA A 29 -11.39 -14.78 -10.30
N ASP A 30 -12.44 -15.39 -9.77
CA ASP A 30 -12.82 -15.32 -8.36
C ASP A 30 -11.71 -15.89 -7.47
N SER A 31 -11.11 -17.02 -7.85
CA SER A 31 -9.98 -17.61 -7.11
C SER A 31 -8.74 -16.72 -7.18
N LEU A 32 -8.47 -16.10 -8.33
CA LEU A 32 -7.37 -15.15 -8.49
C LEU A 32 -7.55 -13.95 -7.58
N GLN A 33 -8.75 -13.37 -7.52
CA GLN A 33 -9.04 -12.19 -6.73
C GLN A 33 -9.08 -12.49 -5.21
N ASN A 34 -9.66 -13.60 -4.81
CA ASN A 34 -9.94 -13.88 -3.39
C ASN A 34 -8.85 -14.71 -2.69
N ASP A 35 -8.15 -15.60 -3.41
CA ASP A 35 -7.09 -16.46 -2.84
C ASP A 35 -5.70 -15.93 -3.20
N PHE A 36 -5.40 -15.80 -4.50
CA PHE A 36 -4.02 -15.59 -4.94
C PHE A 36 -3.55 -14.14 -4.88
N TYR A 37 -4.35 -13.18 -5.33
CA TYR A 37 -4.01 -11.76 -5.48
C TYR A 37 -4.94 -10.87 -4.64
N ARG A 38 -5.20 -11.31 -3.41
CA ARG A 38 -6.11 -10.64 -2.48
C ARG A 38 -5.63 -9.25 -2.04
N TYR A 39 -4.32 -9.08 -1.91
CA TYR A 39 -3.73 -7.86 -1.38
C TYR A 39 -3.24 -6.94 -2.50
N PRO A 40 -3.35 -5.61 -2.31
CA PRO A 40 -2.68 -4.65 -3.18
C PRO A 40 -1.18 -4.93 -3.23
N ALA A 41 -0.58 -4.70 -4.38
CA ALA A 41 0.86 -4.81 -4.56
C ALA A 41 1.38 -3.57 -5.28
N LEU A 42 2.56 -3.13 -4.89
CA LEU A 42 3.27 -2.08 -5.59
C LEU A 42 3.90 -2.67 -6.86
N PRO A 43 4.00 -1.89 -7.94
CA PRO A 43 4.73 -2.32 -9.12
C PRO A 43 6.22 -2.50 -8.76
N PRO A 44 6.94 -3.35 -9.49
CA PRO A 44 8.36 -3.56 -9.24
C PRO A 44 9.14 -2.27 -9.49
N GLN A 45 10.17 -2.05 -8.65
CA GLN A 45 11.11 -0.95 -8.85
C GLN A 45 11.84 -1.11 -10.19
N MET A 46 12.23 0.02 -10.77
CA MET A 46 13.00 0.08 -12.01
C MET A 46 14.34 0.79 -11.76
N PRO A 47 15.30 0.17 -11.04
CA PRO A 47 16.54 0.85 -10.62
C PRO A 47 17.41 1.35 -11.78
N TRP A 48 17.22 0.80 -12.99
CA TRP A 48 17.93 1.23 -14.19
C TRP A 48 17.45 2.58 -14.73
N LEU A 49 16.31 3.09 -14.27
CA LEU A 49 15.73 4.35 -14.71
C LEU A 49 15.89 5.43 -13.63
N ASP A 50 15.56 5.08 -12.38
CA ASP A 50 15.77 5.95 -11.22
C ASP A 50 15.86 5.10 -9.95
N GLU A 51 16.84 5.42 -9.12
CA GLU A 51 17.14 4.78 -7.85
C GLU A 51 16.91 5.74 -6.67
N ILE A 52 16.61 7.01 -6.93
CA ILE A 52 16.46 8.01 -5.87
C ILE A 52 15.05 7.91 -5.30
N GLU A 53 14.97 7.44 -4.06
CA GLU A 53 13.71 7.38 -3.33
C GLU A 53 13.25 8.80 -2.91
N PRO A 54 11.93 9.07 -2.89
CA PRO A 54 11.42 10.33 -2.38
C PRO A 54 11.67 10.43 -0.86
N ASN A 55 11.57 11.64 -0.31
CA ASN A 55 11.62 11.78 1.15
C ASN A 55 10.36 11.23 1.83
N ALA A 56 10.48 10.83 3.09
CA ALA A 56 9.35 10.39 3.90
C ALA A 56 8.31 11.52 4.12
N PRO A 57 7.00 11.22 4.10
CA PRO A 57 5.97 12.20 4.42
C PRO A 57 6.08 12.66 5.88
N GLN A 58 5.75 13.92 6.13
CA GLN A 58 5.95 14.56 7.43
C GLN A 58 4.65 14.68 8.22
N GLN A 59 4.77 14.74 9.54
CA GLN A 59 3.65 15.03 10.46
C GLN A 59 2.39 14.22 10.16
N LEU A 60 2.50 12.89 10.14
CA LEU A 60 1.32 12.03 10.10
C LEU A 60 0.48 12.30 11.35
N LEU A 61 -0.82 12.51 11.14
CA LEU A 61 -1.84 12.70 12.16
C LEU A 61 -2.96 11.71 11.90
N ALA A 62 -3.46 11.11 12.98
CA ALA A 62 -4.56 10.16 12.92
C ALA A 62 -5.63 10.58 13.94
N ASP A 63 -6.77 11.02 13.42
CA ASP A 63 -7.91 11.49 14.21
C ASP A 63 -9.05 10.46 14.15
N ALA A 64 -9.44 9.92 15.30
CA ALA A 64 -10.61 9.04 15.38
C ALA A 64 -11.92 9.86 15.37
N LEU A 65 -12.74 9.60 14.36
CA LEU A 65 -14.08 10.15 14.13
C LEU A 65 -15.14 9.04 14.28
N GLU A 66 -16.42 9.41 14.26
CA GLU A 66 -17.52 8.43 14.30
C GLU A 66 -17.59 7.55 13.05
N ASP A 67 -17.20 8.11 11.90
CA ASP A 67 -17.21 7.45 10.59
C ASP A 67 -15.93 6.63 10.31
N GLY A 68 -14.92 6.71 11.18
CA GLY A 68 -13.65 6.00 11.02
C GLY A 68 -12.43 6.76 11.53
N VAL A 69 -11.24 6.37 11.06
CA VAL A 69 -9.98 7.07 11.36
C VAL A 69 -9.58 7.95 10.18
N ASN A 70 -9.44 9.24 10.44
CA ASN A 70 -8.99 10.22 9.48
C ASN A 70 -7.47 10.40 9.58
N LEU A 71 -6.76 10.10 8.49
CA LEU A 71 -5.33 10.26 8.36
C LEU A 71 -5.01 11.50 7.54
N LYS A 72 -4.12 12.34 8.06
CA LYS A 72 -3.58 13.50 7.37
C LYS A 72 -2.08 13.54 7.52
N TRP A 73 -1.37 13.89 6.47
CA TRP A 73 0.07 14.09 6.51
C TRP A 73 0.46 15.31 5.69
N ILE A 74 1.71 15.72 5.79
CA ILE A 74 2.27 16.80 5.00
C ILE A 74 3.14 16.20 3.90
N LYS A 75 3.05 16.79 2.71
CA LYS A 75 3.86 16.40 1.57
C LYS A 75 5.35 16.43 1.95
N PRO A 76 6.14 15.43 1.52
CA PRO A 76 7.56 15.45 1.77
C PRO A 76 8.24 16.66 1.09
N LEU A 77 9.39 17.04 1.62
CA LEU A 77 10.29 17.98 0.93
C LEU A 77 10.81 17.33 -0.35
N LYS A 78 11.18 18.17 -1.33
CA LYS A 78 11.79 17.70 -2.58
C LYS A 78 12.98 16.80 -2.28
N ALA A 79 13.04 15.66 -2.97
CA ALA A 79 14.16 14.75 -2.89
C ALA A 79 15.40 15.36 -3.58
N SER A 80 16.53 14.67 -3.49
CA SER A 80 17.82 15.17 -4.00
C SER A 80 17.86 15.41 -5.51
N ASP A 81 16.96 14.77 -6.25
CA ASP A 81 16.70 14.91 -7.69
C ASP A 81 15.78 16.10 -8.03
N GLY A 82 15.17 16.74 -7.03
CA GLY A 82 14.19 17.81 -7.19
C GLY A 82 12.76 17.34 -7.46
N GLU A 83 12.51 16.03 -7.51
CA GLU A 83 11.18 15.45 -7.62
C GLU A 83 10.47 15.42 -6.25
N THR A 84 9.16 15.23 -6.30
CA THR A 84 8.28 15.18 -5.13
C THR A 84 7.42 13.92 -5.19
N ALA A 85 6.80 13.57 -4.06
CA ALA A 85 5.86 12.48 -3.97
C ALA A 85 4.73 12.64 -4.99
N SER A 86 4.58 11.63 -5.84
CA SER A 86 3.51 11.48 -6.84
C SER A 86 2.44 10.48 -6.39
N GLY A 87 2.52 9.98 -5.17
CA GLY A 87 1.58 9.04 -4.58
C GLY A 87 1.94 8.73 -3.13
N TYR A 88 1.07 7.98 -2.47
CA TYR A 88 1.27 7.55 -1.09
C TYR A 88 0.74 6.14 -0.86
N VAL A 89 1.40 5.38 0.00
CA VAL A 89 0.90 4.09 0.49
C VAL A 89 0.54 4.24 1.95
N VAL A 90 -0.68 3.86 2.29
CA VAL A 90 -1.18 3.87 3.66
C VAL A 90 -1.13 2.45 4.18
N TYR A 91 -0.42 2.27 5.28
CA TYR A 91 -0.32 1.01 6.01
C TYR A 91 -1.11 1.08 7.31
N ARG A 92 -1.70 -0.05 7.69
CA ARG A 92 -2.38 -0.24 8.97
C ARG A 92 -1.89 -1.51 9.65
N PHE A 93 -1.64 -1.39 10.95
CA PHE A 93 -1.22 -2.47 11.82
C PHE A 93 -2.13 -2.53 13.05
N GLU A 94 -2.41 -3.73 13.54
CA GLU A 94 -3.16 -3.90 14.78
C GLU A 94 -2.29 -3.64 16.01
N GLU A 95 -2.91 -3.49 17.18
CA GLU A 95 -2.20 -3.31 18.44
C GLU A 95 -1.26 -4.49 18.74
N GLY A 96 0.02 -4.19 18.97
CA GLY A 96 1.05 -5.19 19.23
C GLY A 96 1.58 -5.92 17.99
N GLU A 97 1.07 -5.63 16.80
CA GLU A 97 1.63 -6.17 15.56
C GLU A 97 2.98 -5.51 15.25
N LYS A 98 3.95 -6.32 14.81
CA LYS A 98 5.26 -5.81 14.41
C LYS A 98 5.11 -5.02 13.11
N ILE A 99 5.55 -3.77 13.13
CA ILE A 99 5.57 -2.91 11.93
C ILE A 99 6.47 -3.57 10.88
N ASN A 100 5.86 -3.96 9.77
CA ASN A 100 6.51 -4.56 8.61
C ASN A 100 5.79 -4.11 7.34
N THR A 101 6.42 -3.20 6.59
CA THR A 101 5.94 -2.68 5.31
C THR A 101 6.07 -3.69 4.17
N LEU A 102 6.92 -4.71 4.32
CA LEU A 102 7.08 -5.77 3.31
C LEU A 102 5.89 -6.74 3.24
N ASN A 103 4.99 -6.70 4.22
CA ASN A 103 3.81 -7.55 4.21
C ASN A 103 2.63 -6.84 3.53
N PRO A 104 2.19 -7.28 2.33
CA PRO A 104 1.14 -6.61 1.57
C PRO A 104 -0.23 -6.67 2.28
N LYS A 105 -0.40 -7.56 3.27
CA LYS A 105 -1.60 -7.58 4.13
C LYS A 105 -1.83 -6.24 4.84
N ASN A 106 -0.75 -5.51 5.12
CA ASN A 106 -0.80 -4.28 5.89
C ASN A 106 -1.05 -3.06 5.00
N ILE A 107 -1.00 -3.21 3.67
CA ILE A 107 -1.34 -2.14 2.73
C ILE A 107 -2.86 -1.96 2.75
N LEU A 108 -3.30 -0.83 3.29
CA LEU A 108 -4.69 -0.45 3.35
C LEU A 108 -5.12 0.25 2.05
N HIS A 109 -4.27 1.16 1.56
CA HIS A 109 -4.58 1.92 0.36
C HIS A 109 -3.30 2.36 -0.37
N VAL A 110 -3.37 2.40 -1.70
CA VAL A 110 -2.32 2.93 -2.56
C VAL A 110 -2.94 4.06 -3.38
N SER A 111 -2.45 5.28 -3.20
CA SER A 111 -2.81 6.44 -4.00
C SER A 111 -1.69 6.75 -4.98
N PHE A 112 -2.04 7.01 -6.23
CA PHE A 112 -1.13 7.52 -7.26
C PHE A 112 -1.36 9.01 -7.55
N GLU A 113 -2.00 9.70 -6.60
CA GLU A 113 -2.25 11.14 -6.62
C GLU A 113 -1.62 11.79 -5.38
N ASP A 114 -1.43 13.10 -5.43
CA ASP A 114 -0.74 13.89 -4.40
C ASP A 114 -1.63 14.26 -3.21
N PHE A 115 -2.75 13.55 -3.02
CA PHE A 115 -3.63 13.70 -1.87
C PHE A 115 -2.91 13.32 -0.58
N THR A 116 -3.06 14.19 0.42
CA THR A 116 -2.42 14.08 1.73
C THR A 116 -3.40 13.68 2.83
N PHE A 117 -4.49 13.02 2.43
CA PHE A 117 -5.62 12.69 3.26
C PHE A 117 -6.13 11.30 2.89
N TYR A 118 -6.50 10.53 3.91
CA TYR A 118 -7.19 9.26 3.73
C TYR A 118 -8.13 8.99 4.91
N LEU A 119 -9.33 8.46 4.63
CA LEU A 119 -10.29 8.06 5.64
C LEU A 119 -10.40 6.52 5.67
N ASP A 120 -9.98 5.92 6.77
CA ASP A 120 -10.18 4.50 7.04
C ASP A 120 -11.55 4.28 7.71
N THR A 121 -12.53 3.82 6.93
CA THR A 121 -13.89 3.49 7.40
C THR A 121 -14.03 2.05 7.88
N THR A 122 -12.96 1.24 7.79
CA THR A 122 -12.99 -0.20 8.09
C THR A 122 -12.52 -0.52 9.52
N VAL A 123 -12.33 0.50 10.35
CA VAL A 123 -11.91 0.38 11.75
C VAL A 123 -13.04 -0.12 12.64
N GLU A 124 -12.67 -0.93 13.64
CA GLU A 124 -13.61 -1.37 14.68
C GLU A 124 -13.50 -0.48 15.92
N LYS A 125 -14.66 -0.05 16.44
CA LYS A 125 -14.74 0.82 17.62
C LYS A 125 -14.04 0.21 18.83
N GLY A 126 -13.27 1.03 19.55
CA GLY A 126 -12.52 0.62 20.73
C GLY A 126 -11.21 -0.11 20.46
N LYS A 127 -10.93 -0.54 19.22
CA LYS A 127 -9.63 -1.11 18.83
C LYS A 127 -8.59 -0.03 18.59
N ARG A 128 -7.34 -0.36 18.85
CA ARG A 128 -6.18 0.50 18.60
C ARG A 128 -5.47 0.05 17.35
N TYR A 129 -5.18 1.01 16.48
CA TYR A 129 -4.49 0.79 15.21
C TYR A 129 -3.27 1.69 15.13
N ASN A 130 -2.21 1.18 14.49
CA ASN A 130 -1.04 1.98 14.14
C ASN A 130 -1.03 2.20 12.63
N TYR A 131 -0.84 3.46 12.23
CA TYR A 131 -0.78 3.86 10.83
C TYR A 131 0.61 4.31 10.46
N LEU A 132 1.02 3.98 9.25
CA LEU A 132 2.24 4.46 8.61
C LEU A 132 1.89 4.89 7.19
N VAL A 133 2.61 5.89 6.71
CA VAL A 133 2.47 6.37 5.34
C VAL A 133 3.84 6.46 4.71
N THR A 134 3.99 5.92 3.51
CA THR A 134 5.17 6.10 2.66
C THR A 134 4.79 6.95 1.46
N ALA A 135 5.79 7.62 0.88
CA ALA A 135 5.62 8.36 -0.36
C ALA A 135 6.08 7.50 -1.55
N LEU A 136 5.42 7.68 -2.69
CA LEU A 136 5.81 7.09 -3.97
C LEU A 136 6.25 8.19 -4.93
N ASP A 137 7.30 7.94 -5.70
CA ASP A 137 7.69 8.81 -6.81
C ASP A 137 6.87 8.51 -8.09
N ARG A 138 7.28 9.10 -9.22
CA ARG A 138 6.65 8.84 -10.52
C ARG A 138 6.88 7.42 -11.02
N LEU A 139 8.02 6.84 -10.68
CA LEU A 139 8.47 5.50 -11.06
C LEU A 139 8.09 4.41 -10.06
N LYS A 140 7.32 4.80 -9.03
CA LYS A 140 6.80 3.98 -7.95
C LYS A 140 7.87 3.40 -7.02
N ASN A 141 9.02 4.06 -6.91
CA ASN A 141 9.93 3.86 -5.80
C ASN A 141 9.29 4.38 -4.52
N GLU A 142 9.41 3.60 -3.45
CA GLU A 142 8.82 3.88 -2.14
C GLU A 142 9.85 4.50 -1.21
N SER A 143 9.45 5.53 -0.46
CA SER A 143 10.31 6.15 0.54
C SER A 143 10.31 5.41 1.88
N GLU A 144 11.21 5.82 2.76
CA GLU A 144 11.09 5.48 4.18
C GLU A 144 9.71 5.85 4.74
N ALA A 145 9.21 5.00 5.64
CA ALA A 145 7.92 5.22 6.27
C ALA A 145 7.95 6.43 7.20
N SER A 146 6.82 7.14 7.27
CA SER A 146 6.59 8.11 8.33
C SER A 146 6.64 7.44 9.71
N GLY A 147 6.88 8.24 10.74
CA GLY A 147 6.79 7.77 12.12
C GLY A 147 5.42 7.14 12.40
N PRO A 148 5.36 5.97 13.07
CA PRO A 148 4.10 5.30 13.33
C PRO A 148 3.22 6.13 14.25
N VAL A 149 1.94 6.25 13.89
CA VAL A 149 0.94 6.96 14.70
C VAL A 149 -0.11 5.98 15.17
N GLY A 150 -0.19 5.80 16.49
CA GLY A 150 -1.18 4.97 17.14
C GLY A 150 -2.43 5.78 17.48
N VAL A 151 -3.59 5.27 17.09
CA VAL A 151 -4.90 5.88 17.40
C VAL A 151 -5.88 4.80 17.85
N GLN A 152 -6.76 5.16 18.80
CA GLN A 152 -7.87 4.31 19.21
C GLN A 152 -9.13 4.76 18.49
N ALA A 153 -9.79 3.84 17.79
CA ALA A 153 -11.05 4.11 17.11
C ALA A 153 -12.17 4.41 18.15
N LYS A 154 -13.01 5.40 17.86
CA LYS A 154 -14.13 5.82 18.72
C LYS A 154 -15.37 4.96 18.51
#